data_AF-A0A7X9J243-F1
#
_entry.id   AF-A0A7X9J243-F1
#
_cell.length_a   1.000
_cell.length_b   1.000
_cell.length_c   1.000
_cell.angle_alpha   90.00
_cell.angle_beta   90.00
_cell.angle_gamma   90.00
#
_symmetry.space_group_name_H-M   'P 1'
#
loop_
_entity.id
_entity.type
_entity.pdbx_description
1 polymer ?
#
loop_
_entity_poly.entity_id
_entity_poly.type
_entity_poly.pdbx_seq_one_letter_code
_entity_poly.pdbx_strand_id
1 'polypeptide(L)' 'MQYGPILTDSPLVLSPMAGYTDHPFRLLCREQGAALVCTELLSSTAMW' A
#
# COMPACT_ATOMS: atom_id res chain seq x y z
N MET A 1 13.31 -0.84 -9.74
CA MET A 1 12.74 0.53 -9.74
C MET A 1 13.26 1.26 -8.50
N GLN A 2 13.49 2.57 -8.55
CA GLN A 2 14.00 3.34 -7.39
C GLN A 2 12.98 4.40 -6.97
N TYR A 3 12.52 4.34 -5.73
CA TYR A 3 11.59 5.30 -5.12
C TYR A 3 12.32 6.05 -4.00
N GLY A 4 12.87 7.22 -4.32
CA GLY A 4 13.73 7.97 -3.41
C GLY A 4 14.95 7.13 -2.99
N PRO A 5 15.22 6.96 -1.68
CA PRO A 5 16.33 6.14 -1.20
C PRO A 5 16.07 4.62 -1.27
N ILE A 6 14.86 4.19 -1.65
CA ILE A 6 14.46 2.78 -1.62
C ILE A 6 14.60 2.17 -3.02
N LEU A 7 15.36 1.07 -3.12
CA LEU A 7 15.40 0.20 -4.30
C LEU A 7 14.34 -0.89 -4.17
N THR A 8 13.63 -1.18 -5.26
CA THR A 8 12.55 -2.16 -5.26
C THR A 8 12.57 -3.02 -6.52
N ASP A 9 12.20 -4.29 -6.37
CA ASP A 9 12.29 -5.30 -7.42
C ASP A 9 11.16 -5.21 -8.47
N SER A 10 10.10 -4.45 -8.17
CA SER A 10 8.91 -4.31 -9.02
C SER A 10 8.50 -2.83 -9.15
N PRO A 11 7.86 -2.42 -10.26
CA PRO A 11 7.28 -1.08 -10.42
C PRO A 11 5.86 -0.97 -9.85
N LEU A 12 5.27 -2.05 -9.32
CA LEU A 12 3.90 -2.07 -8.84
C LEU A 12 3.80 -1.56 -7.40
N VAL A 13 2.89 -0.61 -7.15
CA VAL A 13 2.67 -0.03 -5.82
C VAL A 13 1.19 -0.01 -5.49
N LEU A 14 0.84 -0.36 -4.26
CA LEU A 14 -0.55 -0.33 -3.80
C LEU A 14 -0.94 1.09 -3.37
N SER A 15 -1.99 1.63 -4.00
CA SER A 15 -2.58 2.92 -3.61
C SER A 15 -3.30 2.81 -2.26
N PRO A 16 -3.18 3.80 -1.35
CA PRO A 16 -3.99 3.84 -0.14
C PRO A 16 -5.46 4.10 -0.49
N MET A 17 -6.37 3.26 0.03
CA MET A 17 -7.81 3.33 -0.23
C MET A 17 -8.58 3.03 1.05
N ALA A 18 -9.49 3.92 1.46
CA ALA A 18 -10.31 3.75 2.66
C ALA A 18 -11.23 2.52 2.53
N GLY A 19 -11.27 1.66 3.54
CA GLY A 19 -12.05 0.42 3.55
C GLY A 19 -11.62 -0.66 2.55
N TYR A 20 -10.45 -0.51 1.91
CA TYR A 20 -9.91 -1.50 0.96
C TYR A 20 -8.50 -1.94 1.29
N THR A 21 -7.60 -1.02 1.68
CA THR A 21 -6.19 -1.38 1.98
C THR A 21 -5.97 -1.94 3.38
N ASP A 22 -6.81 -2.90 3.75
CA ASP A 22 -6.73 -3.69 4.99
C ASP A 22 -5.55 -4.65 5.00
N HIS A 23 -5.22 -5.18 6.19
CA HIS A 23 -4.10 -6.11 6.37
C HIS A 23 -4.12 -7.32 5.40
N PRO A 24 -5.21 -8.11 5.26
CA PRO A 24 -5.21 -9.25 4.34
C PRO A 24 -5.02 -8.84 2.88
N PHE A 25 -5.58 -7.69 2.47
CA PHE A 25 -5.42 -7.18 1.11
C PHE A 25 -3.97 -6.78 0.83
N ARG A 26 -3.30 -6.13 1.79
CA ARG A 26 -1.87 -5.79 1.66
C ARG A 26 -0.97 -7.02 1.56
N LEU A 27 -1.29 -8.09 2.29
CA LEU A 27 -0.58 -9.36 2.17
C LEU A 27 -0.71 -9.93 0.77
N LEU A 28 -1.95 -10.01 0.27
CA LEU A 28 -2.23 -10.51 -1.08
C LEU A 28 -1.49 -9.68 -2.13
N CYS A 29 -1.58 -8.35 -2.09
CA CYS A 29 -0.87 -7.49 -3.05
C CYS A 29 0.64 -7.71 -3.01
N ARG A 30 1.23 -7.93 -1.84
CA ARG A 30 2.67 -8.22 -1.71
C ARG A 30 3.03 -9.59 -2.30
N GLU A 31 2.20 -10.61 -2.09
CA GLU A 31 2.36 -11.94 -2.72
C GLU A 31 2.23 -11.88 -4.25
N GLN A 32 1.38 -10.98 -4.77
CA GLN A 32 1.21 -10.75 -6.20
C GLN A 32 2.32 -9.87 -6.83
N GLY A 33 3.35 -9.48 -6.06
CA GLY A 33 4.50 -8.74 -6.57
C GLY A 33 4.40 -7.21 -6.47
N ALA A 34 3.53 -6.69 -5.60
CA ALA A 34 3.58 -5.27 -5.22
C ALA A 34 4.88 -4.98 -4.47
N ALA A 35 5.65 -4.05 -5.00
CA ALA A 35 6.93 -3.61 -4.51
C ALA A 35 6.81 -2.82 -3.21
N LEU A 36 5.73 -2.03 -3.08
CA LEU A 36 5.41 -1.21 -1.92
C LEU A 36 3.92 -1.33 -1.61
N VAL A 37 3.57 -1.44 -0.33
CA VAL A 37 2.19 -1.50 0.15
C VAL A 37 1.94 -0.48 1.25
N CYS A 38 0.83 0.25 1.16
CA CYS A 38 0.44 1.32 2.07
C CYS A 38 -0.75 0.90 2.94
N THR A 39 -0.88 1.49 4.11
CA THR A 39 -2.02 1.25 5.01
C THR A 39 -3.33 1.87 4.49
N GLU A 40 -4.42 1.64 5.21
CA GLU A 40 -5.71 2.27 4.92
C GLU A 40 -5.62 3.80 4.93
N LEU A 41 -6.35 4.43 4.02
CA LEU A 41 -6.56 5.87 4.06
C LEU A 41 -7.59 6.19 5.15
N LEU A 42 -7.14 6.86 6.21
CA LEU A 42 -8.03 7.32 7.29
C LEU A 42 -8.51 8.74 6.98
N SER A 43 -9.83 8.95 7.01
CA SER A 43 -10.40 10.29 6.92
C SER A 43 -10.31 10.99 8.28
N SER A 44 -9.84 12.24 8.31
CA SER A 44 -9.81 13.05 9.54
C SER A 44 -11.19 13.13 10.18
N THR A 45 -12.26 13.26 9.38
CA THR A 45 -13.65 13.31 9.88
C THR A 45 -14.07 12.05 10.65
N ALA A 46 -13.46 10.90 10.40
CA ALA A 46 -13.74 9.66 11.15
C ALA A 46 -13.01 9.60 12.51
N MET A 47 -12.07 10.52 12.76
CA MET A 47 -11.29 10.58 14.00
C MET A 47 -11.83 11.60 15.02
N TRP A 48 -12.85 12.37 14.66
CA TRP A 48 -13.54 13.33 15.55
C TRP A 48 -14.85 12.76 16.08
#